data_AF-A0A952AHF9-F1
#
_entry.id   AF-A0A952AHF9-F1
#
_cell.length_a   1.000
_cell.length_b   1.000
_cell.length_c   1.000
_cell.angle_alpha   90.00
_cell.angle_beta   90.00
_cell.angle_gamma   90.00
#
_symmetry.space_group_name_H-M   'P 1'
#
loop_
_entity.id
_entity.type
_entity.pdbx_description
1 polymer ?
#
loop_
_entity_poly.entity_id
_entity_poly.type
_entity_poly.pdbx_seq_one_letter_code
_entity_poly.pdbx_strand_id
1 'polypeptide(L)'
;MHTSYISNQPIKKGEQVKGQDIRVAIFDFIKITYPSFNKEDFISLSELNHFRRLYLTSLIEEEWGELATIDKDVMNAIQNNSILSENIVDKKETALTIGQKVADKVAMFGGSWTFIISFFAFLLLWVFVNIYVIAQKPFDPYPFILLNLILSCLAAIQAPIIMMSQNRQDEKDRLRAEHDYKINLKAELEIKLLSEKIDHLLVHQNKKLLEIQEVQTDYLDDLMNE
;
A
#
# COMPACT_ATOMS: atom_id res chain seq x y z
N MET A 1 -27.16 -43.22 -42.85
CA MET A 1 -27.46 -42.73 -41.49
C MET A 1 -26.17 -42.78 -40.72
N HIS A 2 -25.70 -41.65 -40.20
CA HIS A 2 -24.58 -41.65 -39.28
C HIS A 2 -25.11 -41.96 -37.89
N THR A 3 -24.37 -42.75 -37.13
CA THR A 3 -24.70 -43.12 -35.76
C THR A 3 -23.94 -42.18 -34.83
N SER A 4 -24.60 -41.62 -33.83
CA SER A 4 -23.91 -40.82 -32.82
C SER A 4 -22.92 -41.71 -32.06
N TYR A 5 -21.69 -41.23 -31.89
CA TYR A 5 -20.67 -41.91 -31.09
C TYR A 5 -21.04 -41.98 -29.61
N ILE A 6 -21.81 -41.00 -29.11
CA ILE A 6 -22.12 -40.85 -27.69
C ILE A 6 -23.34 -41.69 -27.29
N SER A 7 -24.42 -41.64 -28.06
CA SER A 7 -25.65 -42.39 -27.76
C SER A 7 -25.81 -43.70 -28.52
N ASN A 8 -24.93 -44.00 -29.50
CA ASN A 8 -25.08 -45.11 -30.45
C ASN A 8 -26.44 -45.11 -31.19
N GLN A 9 -27.12 -43.97 -31.26
CA GLN A 9 -28.41 -43.82 -31.95
C GLN A 9 -28.25 -43.26 -33.38
N PRO A 10 -29.15 -43.61 -34.31
CA PRO A 10 -29.14 -43.04 -35.66
C PRO A 10 -29.51 -41.55 -35.61
N ILE A 11 -28.62 -40.69 -36.14
CA ILE A 11 -28.82 -39.24 -36.17
C ILE A 11 -29.80 -38.88 -37.30
N LYS A 12 -30.73 -37.97 -37.03
CA LYS A 12 -31.66 -37.44 -38.05
C LYS A 12 -30.90 -36.70 -39.16
N LYS A 13 -31.44 -36.68 -40.39
CA LYS A 13 -30.87 -35.90 -41.49
C LYS A 13 -30.97 -34.41 -41.15
N GLY A 14 -29.83 -33.73 -41.03
CA GLY A 14 -29.74 -32.30 -40.65
C GLY A 14 -29.09 -32.05 -39.29
N GLU A 15 -29.10 -33.01 -38.36
CA GLU A 15 -28.61 -32.84 -36.98
C GLU A 15 -27.20 -33.41 -36.75
N GLN A 16 -26.45 -33.70 -37.83
CA GLN A 16 -25.17 -34.40 -37.77
C GLN A 16 -24.03 -33.39 -37.64
N VAL A 17 -23.35 -33.37 -36.50
CA VAL A 17 -22.17 -32.54 -36.28
C VAL A 17 -20.94 -33.42 -36.21
N LYS A 18 -19.91 -33.11 -37.00
CA LYS A 18 -18.65 -33.84 -37.00
C LYS A 18 -17.73 -33.30 -35.92
N GLY A 19 -16.96 -34.16 -35.26
CA GLY A 19 -16.05 -33.78 -34.18
C GLY A 19 -15.02 -32.70 -34.56
N GLN A 20 -14.64 -32.61 -35.83
CA GLN A 20 -13.77 -31.55 -36.36
C GLN A 20 -14.42 -30.14 -36.31
N ASP A 21 -15.74 -30.05 -36.38
CA ASP A 21 -16.51 -28.79 -36.46
C ASP A 21 -16.91 -28.31 -35.05
N ILE A 22 -16.67 -29.12 -34.01
CA ILE A 22 -16.87 -28.77 -32.61
C ILE A 22 -15.70 -27.89 -32.15
N ARG A 23 -16.02 -26.79 -31.45
CA ARG A 23 -15.00 -25.94 -30.81
C ARG A 23 -14.09 -26.75 -29.88
N VAL A 24 -12.80 -26.44 -29.93
CA VAL A 24 -11.74 -27.17 -29.20
C VAL A 24 -12.06 -27.32 -27.70
N ALA A 25 -12.50 -26.25 -27.05
CA ALA A 25 -12.83 -26.26 -25.63
C ALA A 25 -13.93 -27.27 -25.26
N ILE A 26 -15.00 -27.36 -26.07
CA ILE A 26 -16.10 -28.30 -25.87
C ILE A 26 -15.69 -29.72 -26.27
N PHE A 27 -14.89 -29.87 -27.32
CA PHE A 27 -14.34 -31.16 -27.75
C PHE A 27 -13.46 -31.78 -26.66
N ASP A 28 -12.58 -30.99 -26.04
CA ASP A 28 -11.72 -31.42 -24.95
C ASP A 28 -12.55 -31.78 -23.70
N PHE A 29 -13.60 -31.01 -23.41
CA PHE A 29 -14.55 -31.34 -22.33
C PHE A 29 -15.29 -32.67 -22.57
N ILE A 30 -15.74 -32.92 -23.81
CA ILE A 30 -16.36 -34.21 -24.19
C ILE A 30 -15.36 -35.36 -24.01
N LYS A 31 -14.08 -35.16 -24.37
CA LYS A 31 -13.03 -36.17 -24.21
C LYS A 31 -12.75 -36.58 -22.76
N ILE A 32 -12.95 -35.69 -21.80
CA ILE A 32 -12.84 -36.03 -20.37
C ILE A 32 -13.84 -37.14 -20.00
N THR A 33 -15.05 -37.09 -20.57
CA THR A 33 -16.11 -38.08 -20.32
C THR A 33 -16.04 -39.27 -21.28
N TYR A 34 -15.60 -39.04 -22.53
CA TYR A 34 -15.47 -40.03 -23.60
C TYR A 34 -14.06 -40.00 -24.22
N PRO A 35 -13.08 -40.71 -23.63
CA PRO A 35 -11.67 -40.63 -24.04
C PRO A 35 -11.39 -41.08 -25.48
N SER A 36 -12.25 -41.93 -26.02
CA SER A 36 -12.12 -42.53 -27.35
C SER A 36 -12.80 -41.73 -28.47
N PHE A 37 -13.40 -40.56 -28.15
CA PHE A 37 -14.03 -39.67 -29.13
C PHE A 37 -12.97 -38.93 -29.98
N ASN A 38 -13.08 -39.04 -31.30
CA ASN A 38 -12.14 -38.50 -32.28
C ASN A 38 -12.79 -37.45 -33.20
N LYS A 39 -11.95 -36.69 -33.93
CA LYS A 39 -12.39 -35.63 -34.86
C LYS A 39 -13.21 -36.15 -36.05
N GLU A 40 -13.10 -37.44 -36.35
CA GLU A 40 -13.84 -38.10 -37.43
C GLU A 40 -15.22 -38.64 -36.98
N ASP A 41 -15.50 -38.63 -35.68
CA ASP A 41 -16.75 -39.14 -35.13
C ASP A 41 -17.88 -38.11 -35.25
N PHE A 42 -19.13 -38.58 -35.29
CA PHE A 42 -20.32 -37.74 -35.40
C PHE A 42 -21.10 -37.73 -34.09
N ILE A 43 -21.67 -36.57 -33.75
CA ILE A 43 -22.58 -36.39 -32.61
C ILE A 43 -23.86 -35.71 -33.08
N SER A 44 -24.95 -35.89 -32.35
CA SER A 44 -26.18 -35.16 -32.65
C SER A 44 -26.12 -33.72 -32.13
N LEU A 45 -26.83 -32.80 -32.79
CA LEU A 45 -26.93 -31.40 -32.35
C LEU A 45 -27.47 -31.27 -30.92
N SER A 46 -28.44 -32.11 -30.54
CA SER A 46 -29.02 -32.12 -29.20
C SER A 46 -28.03 -32.59 -28.11
N GLU A 47 -27.16 -33.54 -28.44
CA GLU A 47 -26.06 -33.99 -27.57
C GLU A 47 -24.99 -32.90 -27.44
N LEU A 48 -24.60 -32.26 -28.55
CA LEU A 48 -23.66 -31.14 -28.53
C LEU A 48 -24.16 -30.01 -27.61
N ASN A 49 -25.44 -29.67 -27.74
CA ASN A 49 -26.11 -28.68 -26.93
C ASN A 49 -26.18 -29.05 -25.44
N HIS A 50 -26.26 -30.35 -25.11
CA HIS A 50 -26.15 -30.81 -23.73
C HIS A 50 -24.73 -30.60 -23.16
N PHE A 51 -23.68 -30.99 -23.89
CA PHE A 51 -22.30 -30.78 -23.43
C PHE A 51 -21.91 -29.30 -23.36
N ARG A 52 -22.41 -28.45 -24.25
CA ARG A 52 -22.26 -26.99 -24.16
C ARG A 52 -22.78 -26.43 -22.83
N ARG A 53 -23.97 -26.87 -22.40
CA ARG A 53 -24.55 -26.44 -21.11
C ARG A 53 -23.71 -26.91 -19.93
N LEU A 54 -23.28 -28.18 -19.93
CA LEU A 54 -22.42 -28.71 -18.87
C LEU A 54 -21.07 -27.98 -18.81
N TYR A 55 -20.49 -27.68 -19.97
CA TYR A 55 -19.26 -26.91 -20.06
C TYR A 55 -19.43 -25.49 -19.48
N LEU A 56 -20.49 -24.78 -19.88
CA LEU A 56 -20.82 -23.46 -19.33
C LEU A 56 -21.04 -23.49 -17.81
N THR A 57 -21.76 -24.50 -17.29
CA THR A 57 -21.94 -24.66 -15.85
C THR A 57 -20.61 -24.90 -15.13
N SER A 58 -19.74 -25.73 -15.69
CA SER A 58 -18.43 -26.00 -15.10
C SER A 58 -17.52 -24.76 -15.06
N LEU A 59 -17.57 -23.91 -16.09
CA LEU A 59 -16.84 -22.64 -16.11
C LEU A 59 -17.30 -21.69 -15.01
N ILE A 60 -18.61 -21.61 -14.75
CA ILE A 60 -19.18 -20.74 -13.72
C ILE A 60 -18.80 -21.24 -12.31
N GLU A 61 -18.86 -22.55 -12.07
CA GLU A 61 -18.49 -23.13 -10.77
C GLU A 61 -17.01 -22.94 -10.43
N GLU A 62 -16.13 -23.07 -11.43
CA GLU A 62 -14.69 -22.82 -11.28
C GLU A 62 -14.41 -21.37 -10.88
N GLU A 63 -15.04 -20.37 -11.52
CA GLU A 63 -14.87 -18.96 -11.16
C GLU A 63 -15.32 -18.64 -9.72
N TRP A 64 -16.45 -19.21 -9.28
CA TRP A 64 -16.94 -18.99 -7.92
C TRP A 64 -16.01 -19.61 -6.87
N GLY A 65 -15.39 -20.74 -7.19
CA GLY A 65 -14.36 -21.36 -6.36
C GLY A 65 -13.11 -20.49 -6.22
N GLU A 66 -12.60 -19.95 -7.33
CA GLU A 66 -11.43 -19.07 -7.33
C GLU A 66 -11.68 -17.76 -6.55
N LEU A 67 -12.82 -17.09 -6.78
CA LEU A 67 -13.17 -15.85 -6.08
C LEU A 67 -13.23 -16.02 -4.56
N ALA A 68 -13.80 -17.13 -4.08
CA ALA A 68 -13.88 -17.42 -2.65
C ALA A 68 -12.49 -17.59 -1.99
N THR A 69 -11.51 -18.10 -2.74
CA THR A 69 -10.13 -18.21 -2.23
C THR A 69 -9.44 -16.85 -2.15
N ILE A 70 -9.65 -15.99 -3.15
CA ILE A 70 -9.08 -14.63 -3.19
C ILE A 70 -9.59 -13.80 -2.00
N ASP A 71 -10.90 -13.82 -1.71
CA ASP A 71 -11.47 -13.10 -0.57
C ASP A 71 -10.85 -13.53 0.76
N LYS A 72 -10.63 -14.84 0.94
CA LYS A 72 -9.98 -15.38 2.14
C LYS A 72 -8.53 -14.92 2.27
N ASP A 73 -7.79 -14.90 1.18
CA ASP A 73 -6.39 -14.47 1.18
C ASP A 73 -6.24 -12.97 1.44
N VAL A 74 -7.13 -12.15 0.88
CA VAL A 74 -7.20 -10.71 1.16
C VAL A 74 -7.48 -10.47 2.65
N MET A 75 -8.44 -11.19 3.25
CA MET A 75 -8.73 -11.06 4.68
C MET A 75 -7.53 -11.45 5.57
N ASN A 76 -6.83 -12.53 5.22
CA ASN A 76 -5.60 -12.94 5.93
C ASN A 76 -4.49 -11.89 5.80
N ALA A 77 -4.33 -11.27 4.62
CA ALA A 77 -3.33 -10.23 4.39
C ALA A 77 -3.62 -8.95 5.19
N ILE A 78 -4.88 -8.51 5.25
CA ILE A 78 -5.29 -7.33 6.03
C ILE A 78 -5.02 -7.54 7.53
N GLN A 79 -5.37 -8.72 8.05
CA GLN A 79 -5.15 -9.05 9.46
C GLN A 79 -3.64 -9.01 9.82
N ASN A 80 -2.78 -9.54 8.94
CA ASN A 80 -1.34 -9.57 9.19
C ASN A 80 -0.64 -8.22 8.98
N ASN A 81 -1.07 -7.41 8.00
CA ASN A 81 -0.37 -6.18 7.63
C ASN A 81 -0.75 -4.98 8.51
N SER A 82 -1.92 -5.01 9.17
CA SER A 82 -2.33 -3.97 10.14
C SER A 82 -1.37 -3.84 11.34
N ILE A 83 -0.64 -4.90 11.69
CA ILE A 83 0.27 -4.96 12.85
C ILE A 83 1.67 -4.37 12.51
N LEU A 84 2.02 -4.29 11.22
CA LEU A 84 3.34 -3.88 10.76
C LEU A 84 3.51 -2.36 10.63
N SER A 85 2.47 -1.63 10.26
CA SER A 85 2.57 -0.17 10.04
C SER A 85 2.81 0.61 11.35
N GLU A 86 2.32 0.10 12.49
CA GLU A 86 2.42 0.75 13.79
C GLU A 86 3.81 0.58 14.46
N ASN A 87 4.58 -0.43 14.06
CA ASN A 87 5.82 -0.81 14.76
C ASN A 87 7.14 -0.29 14.14
N ILE A 88 7.10 0.40 13.00
CA ILE A 88 8.32 0.84 12.31
C ILE A 88 8.86 2.17 12.87
N VAL A 89 8.00 3.01 13.46
CA VAL A 89 8.38 4.37 13.88
C VAL A 89 9.22 4.39 15.16
N ASP A 90 9.05 3.43 16.07
CA ASP A 90 9.53 3.59 17.45
C ASP A 90 10.93 3.02 17.76
N LYS A 91 11.57 2.25 16.85
CA LYS A 91 12.68 1.37 17.27
C LYS A 91 14.09 1.90 17.07
N LYS A 92 14.29 3.21 16.83
CA LYS A 92 15.64 3.75 16.62
C LYS A 92 15.89 5.12 17.23
N GLU A 93 15.33 5.40 18.41
CA GLU A 93 15.85 6.49 19.22
C GLU A 93 17.22 6.11 19.80
N THR A 94 18.29 6.53 19.12
CA THR A 94 19.66 6.49 19.66
C THR A 94 19.68 7.14 21.04
N ALA A 95 20.15 6.40 22.04
CA ALA A 95 20.22 6.86 23.42
C ALA A 95 21.05 8.17 23.51
N LEU A 96 20.37 9.27 23.85
CA LEU A 96 20.99 10.58 23.96
C LEU A 96 22.09 10.59 25.04
N THR A 97 23.24 11.17 24.71
CA THR A 97 24.31 11.40 25.69
C THR A 97 23.89 12.47 26.72
N ILE A 98 24.51 12.45 27.90
CA ILE A 98 24.17 13.39 28.99
C ILE A 98 24.35 14.85 28.54
N GLY A 99 25.43 15.15 27.79
CA GLY A 99 25.69 16.49 27.27
C GLY A 99 24.61 16.97 26.29
N GLN A 100 24.13 16.08 25.41
CA GLN A 100 23.05 16.39 24.48
C GLN A 100 21.72 16.62 25.21
N LYS A 101 21.41 15.85 26.26
CA LYS A 101 20.20 16.05 27.07
C LYS A 101 20.20 17.40 27.78
N VAL A 102 21.36 17.84 28.29
CA VAL A 102 21.50 19.14 28.96
C VAL A 102 21.41 20.28 27.95
N ALA A 103 22.10 20.17 26.81
CA ALA A 103 22.05 21.19 25.76
C ALA A 103 20.62 21.46 25.27
N ASP A 104 19.81 20.41 25.09
CA ASP A 104 18.41 20.55 24.70
C ASP A 104 17.56 21.27 25.71
N LYS A 105 17.75 20.90 26.98
CA LYS A 105 16.96 21.47 28.06
C LYS A 105 17.29 22.96 28.21
N VAL A 106 18.56 23.32 28.04
CA VAL A 106 19.03 24.72 28.00
C VAL A 106 18.48 25.44 26.77
N ALA A 107 18.50 24.84 25.59
CA ALA A 107 17.96 25.45 24.36
C ALA A 107 16.44 25.66 24.43
N MET A 108 15.68 24.68 24.91
CA MET A 108 14.24 24.80 25.12
C MET A 108 13.89 25.86 26.16
N PHE A 109 14.66 25.96 27.25
CA PHE A 109 14.45 26.98 28.26
C PHE A 109 14.80 28.38 27.76
N GLY A 110 15.94 28.52 27.08
CA GLY A 110 16.40 29.79 26.50
C GLY A 110 15.51 30.30 25.36
N GLY A 111 14.78 29.42 24.67
CA GLY A 111 13.81 29.77 23.63
C GLY A 111 12.41 30.13 24.15
N SER A 112 12.17 30.11 25.46
CA SER A 112 10.84 30.35 26.02
C SER A 112 10.55 31.84 26.23
N TRP A 113 9.32 32.26 25.95
CA TRP A 113 8.83 33.62 26.23
C TRP A 113 8.91 34.00 27.71
N THR A 114 8.74 33.03 28.62
CA THR A 114 8.85 33.28 30.07
C THR A 114 10.28 33.59 30.50
N PHE A 115 11.28 32.97 29.87
CA PHE A 115 12.70 33.26 30.12
C PHE A 115 13.06 34.67 29.67
N ILE A 116 12.63 35.08 28.47
CA ILE A 116 12.88 36.42 27.92
C ILE A 116 12.32 37.51 28.87
N ILE A 117 11.08 37.35 29.32
CA ILE A 117 10.42 38.32 30.22
C ILE A 117 11.11 38.35 31.60
N SER A 118 11.41 37.19 32.19
CA SER A 118 12.10 37.11 33.48
C SER A 118 13.51 37.70 33.43
N PHE A 119 14.24 37.45 32.34
CA PHE A 119 15.59 37.98 32.12
C PHE A 119 15.58 39.51 31.99
N PHE A 120 14.61 40.06 31.25
CA PHE A 120 14.44 41.50 31.14
C PHE A 120 14.07 42.14 32.48
N ALA A 121 13.18 41.52 33.26
CA ALA A 121 12.85 41.98 34.61
C ALA A 121 14.07 41.95 35.55
N PHE A 122 14.90 40.92 35.48
CA PHE A 122 16.15 40.82 36.24
C PHE A 122 17.13 41.95 35.87
N LEU A 123 17.29 42.27 34.59
CA LEU A 123 18.13 43.38 34.15
C LEU A 123 17.65 44.72 34.69
N LEU A 124 16.34 44.99 34.61
CA LEU A 124 15.75 46.21 35.16
C LEU A 124 15.95 46.29 36.68
N LEU A 125 15.77 45.19 37.40
CA LEU A 125 15.99 45.12 38.84
C LEU A 125 17.46 45.40 39.19
N TRP A 126 18.41 44.81 38.44
CA TRP A 126 19.84 45.01 38.64
C TRP A 126 20.25 46.48 38.47
N VAL A 127 19.75 47.12 37.42
CA VAL A 127 19.97 48.54 37.15
C VAL A 127 19.34 49.40 38.25
N PHE A 128 18.10 49.10 38.65
CA PHE A 128 17.39 49.84 39.70
C PHE A 128 18.13 49.78 41.04
N VAL A 129 18.58 48.59 41.46
CA VAL A 129 19.34 48.40 42.71
C VAL A 129 20.67 49.14 42.69
N ASN A 130 21.43 49.06 41.60
CA ASN A 130 22.74 49.73 41.51
C ASN A 130 22.63 51.26 41.42
N ILE A 131 21.56 51.81 40.84
CA ILE A 131 21.36 53.27 40.75
C ILE A 131 20.77 53.84 42.04
N TYR A 132 19.70 53.24 42.58
CA TYR A 132 18.89 53.86 43.64
C TYR A 132 19.21 53.35 45.05
N VAL A 133 19.54 52.07 45.21
CA VAL A 133 19.67 51.45 46.55
C VAL A 133 21.10 51.58 47.08
N ILE A 134 22.11 51.53 46.19
CA ILE A 134 23.53 51.55 46.57
C ILE A 134 24.20 52.89 46.16
N ALA A 135 23.49 54.00 46.38
CA ALA A 135 23.93 55.33 45.93
C ALA A 135 25.25 55.83 46.57
N GLN A 136 25.66 55.32 47.73
CA GLN A 136 26.89 55.75 48.41
C GLN A 136 28.14 54.91 48.06
N LYS A 137 27.97 53.66 47.59
CA LYS A 137 29.06 52.76 47.17
C LYS A 137 28.56 51.76 46.10
N PRO A 138 28.24 52.23 44.88
CA PRO A 138 27.63 51.37 43.86
C PRO A 138 28.53 50.17 43.56
N PHE A 139 27.92 48.97 43.56
CA PHE A 139 28.62 47.71 43.30
C PHE A 139 29.01 47.59 41.82
N ASP A 140 28.15 48.05 40.91
CA ASP A 140 28.40 48.18 39.47
C ASP A 140 28.01 49.60 39.00
N PRO A 141 28.92 50.58 39.07
CA PRO A 141 28.65 51.96 38.67
C PRO A 141 28.36 52.06 37.17
N TYR A 142 27.53 53.02 36.76
CA TYR A 142 27.35 53.35 35.34
C TYR A 142 28.73 53.60 34.70
N PRO A 143 29.13 52.88 33.64
CA PRO A 143 28.33 52.22 32.59
C PRO A 143 28.08 50.69 32.73
N PHE A 144 28.05 50.13 33.95
CA PHE A 144 27.76 48.71 34.26
C PHE A 144 28.72 47.70 33.62
N ILE A 145 30.01 47.77 33.97
CA ILE A 145 31.05 46.92 33.37
C ILE A 145 30.89 45.44 33.76
N LEU A 146 30.46 45.17 34.98
CA LEU A 146 30.34 43.81 35.49
C LEU A 146 29.13 43.10 34.85
N LEU A 147 28.00 43.81 34.73
CA LEU A 147 26.85 43.31 33.99
C LEU A 147 27.20 43.01 32.53
N ASN A 148 27.90 43.93 31.86
CA ASN A 148 28.32 43.72 30.47
C ASN A 148 29.26 42.51 30.31
N LEU A 149 30.17 42.28 31.26
CA LEU A 149 31.06 41.12 31.24
C LEU A 149 30.28 39.82 31.38
N ILE A 150 29.33 39.75 32.31
CA ILE A 150 28.49 38.56 32.53
C ILE A 150 27.63 38.27 31.29
N LEU A 151 26.99 39.30 30.73
CA LEU A 151 26.17 39.17 29.52
C LEU A 151 26.98 38.69 28.32
N SER A 152 28.19 39.21 28.15
CA SER A 152 29.10 38.79 27.06
C SER A 152 29.52 37.33 27.21
N CYS A 153 29.84 36.89 28.43
CA CYS A 153 30.17 35.50 28.72
C CYS A 153 28.98 34.56 28.48
N LEU A 154 27.78 34.97 28.91
CA LEU A 154 26.55 34.21 28.72
C LEU A 154 26.24 34.04 27.22
N ALA A 155 26.32 35.12 26.45
CA ALA A 155 26.10 35.10 25.00
C ALA A 155 27.13 34.22 24.26
N ALA A 156 28.40 34.27 24.67
CA ALA A 156 29.47 33.46 24.08
C ALA A 156 29.24 31.95 24.26
N ILE A 157 28.70 31.52 25.40
CA ILE A 157 28.36 30.12 25.67
C ILE A 157 27.02 29.73 24.99
N GLN A 158 26.10 30.69 24.85
CA GLN A 158 24.78 30.46 24.28
C GLN A 158 24.83 30.09 22.80
N ALA A 159 25.65 30.78 21.99
CA ALA A 159 25.71 30.54 20.55
C ALA A 159 26.09 29.09 20.16
N PRO A 160 27.15 28.47 20.74
CA PRO A 160 27.47 27.06 20.52
C PRO A 160 26.38 26.10 20.98
N ILE A 161 25.72 26.37 22.12
CA ILE A 161 24.63 25.50 22.62
C ILE A 161 23.43 25.53 21.67
N ILE A 162 23.05 26.71 21.19
CA ILE A 162 21.99 26.86 20.18
C ILE A 162 22.38 26.11 18.90
N MET A 163 23.61 26.30 18.40
CA MET A 163 24.08 25.64 17.19
C MET A 163 24.14 24.11 17.34
N MET A 164 24.54 23.60 18.50
CA MET A 164 24.52 22.15 18.80
C MET A 164 23.08 21.60 18.83
N SER A 165 22.14 22.35 19.41
CA SER A 165 20.73 21.98 19.42
C SER A 165 20.13 21.99 18.00
N GLN A 166 20.49 22.99 17.18
CA GLN A 166 20.04 23.13 15.79
C GLN A 166 20.57 22.00 14.91
N ASN A 167 21.90 21.77 14.86
CA ASN A 167 22.52 20.70 14.06
C ASN A 167 21.87 19.34 14.31
N ARG A 168 21.46 19.08 15.55
CA ARG A 168 20.84 17.83 15.94
C ARG A 168 19.36 17.76 15.59
N GLN A 169 18.65 18.89 15.66
CA GLN A 169 17.27 18.96 15.17
C GLN A 169 17.26 18.73 13.65
N ASP A 170 18.17 19.35 12.92
CA ASP A 170 18.35 19.16 11.47
C ASP A 170 18.69 17.70 11.12
N GLU A 171 19.52 17.03 11.92
CA GLU A 171 19.82 15.61 11.73
C GLU A 171 18.58 14.72 11.92
N LYS A 172 17.77 14.99 12.97
CA LYS A 172 16.51 14.28 13.19
C LYS A 172 15.52 14.52 12.05
N ASP A 173 15.40 15.77 11.59
CA ASP A 173 14.48 16.14 10.52
C ASP A 173 14.93 15.54 9.18
N ARG A 174 16.25 15.48 8.92
CA ARG A 174 16.81 14.75 7.76
C ARG A 174 16.49 13.26 7.81
N LEU A 175 16.68 12.60 8.96
CA LEU A 175 16.39 11.17 9.11
C LEU A 175 14.89 10.89 8.94
N ARG A 176 14.02 11.74 9.49
CA ARG A 176 12.57 11.67 9.27
C ARG A 176 12.22 11.81 7.80
N ALA A 177 12.77 12.82 7.11
CA ALA A 177 12.54 13.03 5.69
C ALA A 177 13.02 11.83 4.83
N GLU A 178 14.16 11.24 5.15
CA GLU A 178 14.66 10.03 4.46
C GLU A 178 13.72 8.83 4.68
N HIS A 179 13.21 8.68 5.90
CA HIS A 179 12.27 7.62 6.24
C HIS A 179 10.93 7.80 5.53
N ASP A 180 10.36 9.00 5.56
CA ASP A 180 9.12 9.34 4.88
C ASP A 180 9.25 9.14 3.37
N TYR A 181 10.40 9.52 2.79
CA TYR A 181 10.71 9.26 1.38
C TYR A 181 10.71 7.75 1.06
N LYS A 182 11.34 6.92 1.90
CA LYS A 182 11.36 5.46 1.71
C LYS A 182 9.97 4.83 1.83
N ILE A 183 9.14 5.30 2.77
CA ILE A 183 7.74 4.85 2.89
C ILE A 183 6.97 5.23 1.64
N ASN A 184 7.11 6.46 1.16
CA ASN A 184 6.40 6.94 -0.03
C ASN A 184 6.78 6.12 -1.28
N LEU A 185 8.08 5.89 -1.50
CA LEU A 185 8.58 5.06 -2.59
C LEU A 185 8.06 3.62 -2.51
N LYS A 186 8.01 3.05 -1.31
CA LYS A 186 7.44 1.71 -1.09
C LYS A 186 5.96 1.68 -1.45
N ALA A 187 5.19 2.67 -0.99
CA ALA A 187 3.76 2.78 -1.31
C ALA A 187 3.52 2.95 -2.82
N GLU A 188 4.33 3.77 -3.50
CA GLU A 188 4.26 3.93 -4.97
C GLU A 188 4.50 2.60 -5.69
N LEU A 189 5.50 1.84 -5.28
CA LEU A 189 5.80 0.52 -5.86
C LEU A 189 4.66 -0.48 -5.60
N GLU A 190 4.11 -0.52 -4.39
CA GLU A 190 2.99 -1.38 -4.04
C GLU A 190 1.74 -1.05 -4.88
N ILE A 191 1.43 0.24 -5.07
CA ILE A 191 0.33 0.68 -5.94
C ILE A 191 0.57 0.24 -7.39
N LYS A 192 1.78 0.40 -7.92
CA LYS A 192 2.12 -0.01 -9.28
C LYS A 192 1.95 -1.51 -9.48
N LEU A 193 2.44 -2.31 -8.53
CA LEU A 193 2.28 -3.77 -8.56
C LEU A 193 0.81 -4.19 -8.45
N LEU A 194 0.03 -3.50 -7.64
CA LEU A 194 -1.41 -3.75 -7.54
C LEU A 194 -2.13 -3.43 -8.86
N SER A 195 -1.79 -2.31 -9.51
CA SER A 195 -2.33 -1.94 -10.83
C SER A 195 -2.01 -3.01 -11.88
N GLU A 196 -0.77 -3.47 -11.95
CA GLU A 196 -0.36 -4.52 -12.89
C GLU A 196 -1.12 -5.84 -12.67
N LYS A 197 -1.34 -6.22 -11.40
CA LYS A 197 -2.17 -7.39 -11.06
C LYS A 197 -3.63 -7.20 -11.46
N ILE A 198 -4.21 -6.02 -11.21
CA ILE A 198 -5.59 -5.72 -11.61
C ILE A 198 -5.72 -5.80 -13.13
N ASP A 199 -4.79 -5.20 -13.87
CA ASP A 199 -4.80 -5.26 -15.34
C ASP A 199 -4.71 -6.70 -15.85
N HIS A 200 -3.83 -7.52 -15.25
CA HIS A 200 -3.73 -8.94 -15.58
C HIS A 200 -5.03 -9.70 -15.32
N LEU A 201 -5.67 -9.48 -14.15
CA LEU A 201 -6.96 -10.09 -13.81
C LEU A 201 -8.06 -9.65 -14.76
N LEU A 202 -8.13 -8.36 -15.12
CA LEU A 202 -9.11 -7.83 -16.07
C LEU A 202 -8.94 -8.45 -17.46
N VAL A 203 -7.71 -8.62 -17.94
CA VAL A 203 -7.44 -9.30 -19.21
C VAL A 203 -7.89 -10.76 -19.15
N HIS A 204 -7.62 -11.44 -18.04
CA HIS A 204 -8.05 -12.83 -17.84
C HIS A 204 -9.58 -12.97 -17.86
N GLN A 205 -10.29 -12.13 -17.08
CA GLN A 205 -11.75 -12.12 -17.03
C GLN A 205 -12.38 -11.76 -18.38
N ASN A 206 -11.84 -10.76 -19.10
CA ASN A 206 -12.33 -10.42 -20.44
C ASN A 206 -12.20 -11.59 -21.41
N LYS A 207 -11.10 -12.35 -21.37
CA LYS A 207 -10.93 -13.54 -22.21
C LYS A 207 -11.97 -14.62 -21.90
N LYS A 208 -12.24 -14.87 -20.62
CA LYS A 208 -13.26 -15.83 -20.17
C LYS A 208 -14.68 -15.39 -20.58
N LEU A 209 -15.01 -14.10 -20.44
CA LEU A 209 -16.29 -13.55 -20.89
C LEU A 209 -16.49 -13.71 -22.40
N LEU A 210 -15.44 -13.47 -23.21
CA LEU A 210 -15.50 -13.71 -24.65
C LEU A 210 -15.74 -15.18 -24.97
N GLU A 211 -15.10 -16.10 -24.25
CA GLU A 211 -15.32 -17.55 -24.42
C GLU A 211 -16.78 -17.94 -24.10
N ILE A 212 -17.34 -17.41 -23.02
CA ILE A 212 -18.75 -17.64 -22.67
C ILE A 212 -19.68 -17.08 -23.75
N GLN A 213 -19.45 -15.83 -24.22
CA GLN A 213 -20.26 -15.21 -25.27
C GLN A 213 -20.20 -15.96 -26.59
N GLU A 214 -19.03 -16.48 -26.94
CA GLU A 214 -18.82 -17.29 -28.13
C GLU A 214 -19.61 -18.60 -28.07
N VAL A 215 -19.57 -19.32 -26.94
CA VAL A 215 -20.37 -20.54 -26.75
C VAL A 215 -21.88 -20.23 -26.77
N GLN A 216 -22.30 -19.09 -26.23
CA GLN A 216 -23.70 -18.66 -26.29
C GLN A 216 -24.15 -18.32 -27.72
N THR A 217 -23.29 -17.68 -28.51
CA THR A 217 -23.62 -17.32 -29.89
C THR A 217 -23.78 -18.55 -30.77
N ASP A 218 -22.88 -19.53 -30.64
CA ASP A 218 -23.01 -20.85 -31.27
C ASP A 218 -24.34 -21.53 -30.91
N TYR A 219 -24.71 -21.49 -29.64
CA TYR A 219 -25.95 -22.08 -29.16
C TYR A 219 -27.18 -21.40 -29.75
N LEU A 220 -27.15 -20.07 -29.88
CA LEU A 220 -28.24 -19.30 -30.49
C LEU A 220 -28.35 -19.53 -31.99
N ASP A 221 -27.23 -19.60 -32.70
CA ASP A 221 -27.22 -19.87 -34.15
C ASP A 221 -27.83 -21.24 -34.44
N ASP A 222 -27.47 -22.25 -33.64
CA ASP A 222 -28.04 -23.60 -33.78
C ASP A 222 -29.55 -23.64 -33.44
N LEU A 223 -30.03 -22.87 -32.46
CA LEU A 223 -31.46 -22.73 -32.19
C LEU A 223 -32.23 -21.98 -33.29
N MET A 224 -31.57 -21.06 -34.00
CA MET A 224 -32.17 -20.33 -35.11
C MET A 224 -32.20 -21.14 -36.42
N ASN A 225 -31.32 -22.12 -36.54
CA ASN A 225 -31.19 -23.00 -37.71
C ASN A 225 -31.96 -24.33 -37.57
N GLU A 226 -32.64 -24.58 -36.44
CA GLU A 226 -33.67 -25.63 -36.23
C GLU A 226 -35.06 -25.21 -36.76
#